data_AF-A0A7L4WH81-F1
#
_entry.id   AF-A0A7L4WH81-F1
#
_cell.length_a   1.000
_cell.length_b   1.000
_cell.length_c   1.000
_cell.angle_alpha   90.00
_cell.angle_beta   90.00
_cell.angle_gamma   90.00
#
_symmetry.space_group_name_H-M   'P 1'
#
loop_
_entity.id
_entity.type
_entity.pdbx_description
1 polymer ?
#
loop_
_entity_poly.entity_id
_entity_poly.type
_entity_poly.pdbx_seq_one_letter_code
_entity_poly.pdbx_strand_id
1 'polypeptide(L)'
;MKYFFQKNRYDCGAACVAIILSHFNVKEELLTITQKCRTSTKGTTLYDMKRVLFQYGVKFKGYECTENDFKNLTLPLIAQIEAFENTNHFVILNSITMDRIELFCPVEGFRTISKHDFLDEWTGKVLMSTL
;
A
#
# COMPACT_ATOMS: atom_id res chain seq x y z
N MET A 1 -8.71 -6.24 10.68
CA MET A 1 -7.47 -5.90 9.96
C MET A 1 -6.37 -5.60 10.98
N LYS A 2 -5.20 -6.21 10.84
CA LYS A 2 -4.01 -5.93 11.67
C LYS A 2 -3.02 -5.08 10.88
N TYR A 3 -2.27 -4.25 11.58
CA TYR A 3 -1.27 -3.35 10.99
C TYR A 3 0.14 -3.82 11.31
N PHE A 4 1.05 -3.66 10.36
CA PHE A 4 2.42 -4.13 10.45
C PHE A 4 3.38 -2.99 10.11
N PHE A 5 4.30 -2.69 11.03
CA PHE A 5 5.43 -1.81 10.73
C PHE A 5 6.49 -2.57 9.93
N GLN A 6 7.21 -1.85 9.06
CA GLN A 6 8.33 -2.42 8.32
C GLN A 6 9.48 -2.79 9.27
N LYS A 7 10.16 -3.91 9.00
CA LYS A 7 11.31 -4.37 9.81
C LYS A 7 12.64 -3.81 9.29
N ASN A 8 12.79 -3.71 7.97
CA ASN A 8 13.92 -3.07 7.32
C ASN A 8 13.47 -1.87 6.48
N ARG A 9 14.43 -1.02 6.09
CA ARG A 9 14.19 0.19 5.24
C ARG A 9 13.43 -0.11 3.94
N TYR A 10 13.59 -1.31 3.39
CA TYR A 10 13.07 -1.70 2.07
C TYR A 10 11.73 -2.47 2.12
N ASP A 11 11.20 -2.72 3.31
CA ASP A 11 10.07 -3.64 3.52
C ASP A 11 8.69 -2.97 3.46
N CYS A 12 8.59 -1.66 3.14
CA CYS A 12 7.31 -0.94 3.14
C CYS A 12 6.23 -1.63 2.27
N GLY A 13 6.59 -2.10 1.07
CA GLY A 13 5.68 -2.84 0.18
C GLY A 13 5.25 -4.19 0.75
N ALA A 14 6.18 -4.96 1.32
CA ALA A 14 5.85 -6.24 1.96
C ALA A 14 4.96 -6.07 3.20
N ALA A 15 5.20 -5.01 3.99
CA ALA A 15 4.33 -4.64 5.10
C ALA A 15 2.91 -4.29 4.61
N CYS A 16 2.78 -3.52 3.53
CA CYS A 16 1.48 -3.22 2.92
C CYS A 16 0.74 -4.50 2.48
N VAL A 17 1.45 -5.46 1.86
CA VAL A 17 0.87 -6.77 1.49
C VAL A 17 0.38 -7.52 2.73
N ALA A 18 1.16 -7.56 3.81
CA ALA A 18 0.76 -8.21 5.07
C ALA A 18 -0.50 -7.58 5.68
N ILE A 19 -0.61 -6.26 5.62
CA ILE A 19 -1.77 -5.51 6.08
C ILE A 19 -3.01 -5.87 5.25
N ILE A 20 -2.90 -5.87 3.92
CA ILE A 20 -4.00 -6.27 3.02
C ILE A 20 -4.39 -7.73 3.25
N LEU A 21 -3.43 -8.68 3.33
CA LEU A 21 -3.74 -10.08 3.63
C LEU A 21 -4.50 -10.22 4.97
N SER A 22 -4.10 -9.46 5.99
CA SER A 22 -4.83 -9.44 7.26
C SER A 22 -6.22 -8.83 7.16
N HIS A 23 -6.48 -7.92 6.22
CA HIS A 23 -7.83 -7.42 5.93
C HIS A 23 -8.73 -8.54 5.40
N PHE A 24 -8.19 -9.43 4.55
CA PHE A 24 -8.89 -10.60 4.02
C PHE A 24 -8.81 -11.85 4.92
N ASN A 25 -8.50 -11.68 6.21
CA ASN A 25 -8.36 -12.76 7.21
C ASN A 25 -7.31 -13.84 6.87
N VAL A 26 -6.38 -13.56 5.96
CA VAL A 26 -5.24 -14.42 5.67
C VAL A 26 -4.16 -14.16 6.73
N LYS A 27 -3.74 -15.21 7.42
CA LYS A 27 -2.67 -15.16 8.43
C LYS A 27 -1.38 -15.71 7.82
N GLU A 28 -0.38 -14.86 7.72
CA GLU A 28 0.96 -15.22 7.27
C GLU A 28 1.98 -14.34 8.00
N GLU A 29 3.17 -14.86 8.23
CA GLU A 29 4.23 -14.09 8.87
C GLU A 29 4.80 -13.02 7.93
N LEU A 30 5.11 -11.83 8.48
CA LEU A 30 5.70 -10.74 7.72
C LEU A 30 7.00 -11.18 7.01
N LEU A 31 7.83 -11.98 7.69
CA LEU A 31 9.08 -12.49 7.10
C LEU A 31 8.81 -13.35 5.85
N THR A 32 7.83 -14.26 5.92
CA THR A 32 7.41 -15.08 4.77
C THR A 32 6.91 -14.20 3.62
N ILE A 33 6.12 -13.16 3.93
CA ILE A 33 5.60 -12.23 2.91
C ILE A 33 6.74 -11.45 2.26
N THR A 34 7.70 -10.93 3.04
CA THR A 34 8.89 -10.24 2.54
C THR A 34 9.69 -11.13 1.59
N GLN A 35 9.90 -12.40 1.94
CA GLN A 35 10.57 -13.37 1.08
C GLN A 35 9.80 -13.63 -0.21
N LYS A 36 8.47 -13.83 -0.13
CA LYS A 36 7.60 -14.04 -1.31
C LYS A 36 7.53 -12.82 -2.23
N CYS A 37 7.60 -11.62 -1.66
CA CYS A 37 7.67 -10.35 -2.38
C CYS A 37 9.03 -10.16 -3.07
N ARG A 38 10.02 -11.01 -2.79
CA ARG A 38 11.40 -10.89 -3.28
C ARG A 38 11.99 -9.52 -2.95
N THR A 39 11.62 -8.98 -1.79
CA THR A 39 12.09 -7.67 -1.34
C THR A 39 13.62 -7.68 -1.29
N SER A 40 14.22 -6.67 -1.90
CA SER A 40 15.68 -6.50 -1.97
C SER A 40 16.07 -5.11 -1.47
N THR A 41 17.35 -4.74 -1.59
CA THR A 41 17.82 -3.38 -1.34
C THR A 41 17.22 -2.34 -2.29
N LYS A 42 16.54 -2.77 -3.37
CA LYS A 42 15.76 -1.90 -4.27
C LYS A 42 14.28 -1.77 -3.86
N GLY A 43 13.88 -2.39 -2.74
CA GLY A 43 12.49 -2.42 -2.30
C GLY A 43 11.68 -3.56 -2.93
N THR A 44 10.37 -3.34 -3.00
CA THR A 44 9.38 -4.28 -3.56
C THR A 44 8.63 -3.59 -4.69
N THR A 45 8.32 -4.31 -5.78
CA THR A 45 7.56 -3.74 -6.91
C THR A 45 6.05 -3.96 -6.75
N LEU A 46 5.23 -3.11 -7.38
CA LEU A 46 3.78 -3.32 -7.47
C LEU A 46 3.42 -4.67 -8.11
N TYR A 47 4.24 -5.14 -9.07
CA TYR A 47 4.07 -6.45 -9.68
C TYR A 47 4.27 -7.59 -8.69
N ASP A 48 5.33 -7.55 -7.87
CA ASP A 48 5.58 -8.55 -6.85
C ASP A 48 4.46 -8.56 -5.80
N MET A 49 4.02 -7.38 -5.35
CA MET A 49 2.91 -7.26 -4.40
C MET A 49 1.62 -7.89 -4.95
N LYS A 50 1.26 -7.56 -6.20
CA LYS A 50 0.11 -8.17 -6.89
C LYS A 50 0.24 -9.68 -7.00
N ARG A 51 1.41 -10.19 -7.40
CA ARG A 51 1.67 -11.63 -7.54
C ARG A 51 1.46 -12.34 -6.20
N VAL A 52 2.02 -11.80 -5.12
CA VAL A 52 1.90 -12.40 -3.78
C VAL A 52 0.45 -12.37 -3.31
N LEU A 53 -0.26 -11.25 -3.41
CA LEU A 53 -1.68 -11.17 -3.06
C LEU A 53 -2.50 -12.23 -3.82
N PHE A 54 -2.24 -12.40 -5.12
CA PHE A 54 -2.92 -13.40 -5.94
C PHE A 54 -2.65 -14.84 -5.47
N GLN A 55 -1.42 -15.16 -5.02
CA GLN A 55 -1.10 -16.48 -4.45
C GLN A 55 -1.92 -16.83 -3.20
N TYR A 56 -2.40 -15.82 -2.47
CA TYR A 56 -3.31 -15.99 -1.33
C TYR A 56 -4.78 -15.84 -1.70
N GLY A 57 -5.12 -15.84 -2.98
CA GLY A 57 -6.51 -15.71 -3.47
C GLY A 57 -7.07 -14.29 -3.43
N VAL A 58 -6.24 -13.29 -3.13
CA VAL A 58 -6.64 -11.88 -3.07
C VAL A 58 -6.40 -11.22 -4.42
N LYS A 59 -7.50 -10.89 -5.13
CA LYS A 59 -7.44 -10.30 -6.48
C LYS A 59 -7.31 -8.79 -6.42
N PHE A 60 -6.12 -8.31 -6.74
CA PHE A 60 -5.80 -6.88 -6.82
C PHE A 60 -5.29 -6.55 -8.23
N LYS A 61 -5.55 -5.33 -8.69
CA LYS A 61 -5.05 -4.81 -9.97
C LYS A 61 -4.41 -3.44 -9.77
N GLY A 62 -3.38 -3.18 -10.56
CA GLY A 62 -2.67 -1.90 -10.57
C GLY A 62 -3.38 -0.92 -11.49
N TYR A 63 -3.49 0.32 -11.04
CA TYR A 63 -4.08 1.42 -11.78
C TYR A 63 -3.22 2.66 -11.63
N GLU A 64 -3.32 3.54 -12.63
CA GLU A 64 -2.85 4.91 -12.57
C GLU A 64 -4.10 5.79 -12.55
N CYS A 65 -4.23 6.57 -11.49
CA CYS A 65 -5.43 7.31 -11.14
C CYS A 65 -5.08 8.78 -10.90
N THR A 66 -6.11 9.61 -11.01
CA THR A 66 -6.03 11.05 -10.73
C THR A 66 -6.96 11.40 -9.57
N GLU A 67 -6.95 12.66 -9.14
CA GLU A 67 -7.89 13.16 -8.12
C GLU A 67 -9.37 12.87 -8.48
N ASN A 68 -9.70 12.93 -9.76
CA ASN A 68 -11.07 12.71 -10.25
C ASN A 68 -11.57 11.27 -10.02
N ASP A 69 -10.65 10.32 -9.84
CA ASP A 69 -10.96 8.91 -9.68
C ASP A 69 -11.22 8.53 -8.21
N PHE A 70 -11.07 9.45 -7.26
CA PHE A 70 -11.14 9.14 -5.82
C PHE A 70 -12.45 8.46 -5.41
N LYS A 71 -13.57 8.83 -6.05
CA LYS A 71 -14.88 8.22 -5.80
C LYS A 71 -14.99 6.78 -6.29
N ASN A 72 -14.10 6.36 -7.18
CA ASN A 72 -14.06 5.03 -7.79
C ASN A 72 -13.03 4.11 -7.13
N LEU A 73 -12.26 4.61 -6.14
CA LEU A 73 -11.23 3.83 -5.46
C LEU A 73 -11.86 2.87 -4.46
N THR A 74 -11.46 1.59 -4.55
CA THR A 74 -11.88 0.56 -3.59
C THR A 74 -10.89 0.49 -2.43
N LEU A 75 -11.35 0.80 -1.21
CA LEU A 75 -10.53 0.77 0.00
C LEU A 75 -10.70 -0.56 0.78
N PRO A 76 -9.69 -0.98 1.57
CA PRO A 76 -8.35 -0.40 1.64
C PRO A 76 -7.53 -0.73 0.39
N LEU A 77 -6.64 0.18 0.00
CA LEU A 77 -5.73 0.02 -1.14
C LEU A 77 -4.29 0.36 -0.77
N ILE A 78 -3.35 -0.10 -1.60
CA ILE A 78 -1.94 0.29 -1.52
C ILE A 78 -1.74 1.47 -2.48
N ALA A 79 -1.24 2.60 -1.99
CA ALA A 79 -0.85 3.74 -2.83
C ALA A 79 0.67 3.89 -2.85
N GLN A 80 1.19 4.32 -4.00
CA GLN A 80 2.59 4.68 -4.16
C GLN A 80 2.77 6.19 -4.04
N ILE A 81 3.58 6.61 -3.09
CA ILE A 81 3.95 8.02 -2.88
C ILE A 81 5.45 8.21 -3.12
N GLU A 82 5.85 9.43 -3.48
CA GLU A 82 7.23 9.88 -3.48
C GLU A 82 7.62 10.34 -2.08
N ALA A 83 8.58 9.65 -1.48
CA ALA A 83 9.18 10.06 -0.21
C ALA A 83 10.45 10.87 -0.46
N PHE A 84 11.06 11.36 0.64
CA PHE A 84 12.34 12.07 0.62
C PHE A 84 13.38 11.38 -0.30
N GLU A 85 14.12 12.20 -1.05
CA GLU A 85 15.15 11.78 -2.02
C GLU A 85 14.61 11.03 -3.26
N ASN A 86 13.37 11.29 -3.69
CA ASN A 86 12.74 10.67 -4.87
C ASN A 86 12.68 9.13 -4.77
N THR A 87 12.49 8.62 -3.55
CA THR A 87 12.37 7.19 -3.33
C THR A 87 10.90 6.77 -3.33
N ASN A 88 10.60 5.65 -3.97
CA ASN A 88 9.25 5.08 -3.96
C ASN A 88 8.92 4.56 -2.56
N HIS A 89 7.80 5.03 -2.01
CA HIS A 89 7.24 4.52 -0.76
C HIS A 89 5.81 4.02 -0.96
N PHE A 90 5.38 3.08 -0.11
CA PHE A 90 4.05 2.49 -0.18
C PHE A 90 3.33 2.66 1.15
N VAL A 91 2.08 3.12 1.05
CA VAL A 91 1.18 3.34 2.19
C VAL A 91 -0.16 2.64 1.95
N ILE A 92 -0.90 2.38 3.02
CA ILE A 92 -2.28 1.89 2.94
C ILE A 92 -3.24 3.06 3.10
N LEU A 93 -4.13 3.27 2.14
CA LEU A 93 -5.25 4.20 2.30
C LEU A 93 -6.42 3.46 2.92
N ASN A 94 -6.90 3.96 4.06
CA ASN A 94 -8.01 3.36 4.81
C ASN A 94 -9.33 4.09 4.57
N SER A 95 -9.30 5.43 4.50
CA SER A 95 -10.48 6.26 4.24
C SER A 95 -10.09 7.51 3.45
N ILE A 96 -11.03 8.00 2.65
CA ILE A 96 -10.91 9.23 1.86
C ILE A 96 -12.19 10.03 2.09
N THR A 97 -12.06 11.24 2.61
CA THR A 97 -13.17 12.20 2.76
C THR A 97 -13.05 13.31 1.71
N MET A 98 -13.88 14.35 1.82
CA MET A 98 -13.81 15.51 0.94
C MET A 98 -12.46 16.26 1.06
N ASP A 99 -11.91 16.35 2.26
CA ASP A 99 -10.76 17.20 2.61
C ASP A 99 -9.56 16.43 3.17
N ARG A 100 -9.73 15.17 3.58
CA ARG A 100 -8.72 14.39 4.31
C ARG A 100 -8.58 12.97 3.80
N ILE A 101 -7.41 12.40 4.04
CA ILE A 101 -7.09 10.99 3.81
C ILE A 101 -6.54 10.41 5.10
N GLU A 102 -7.11 9.28 5.52
CA GLU A 102 -6.55 8.47 6.58
C GLU A 102 -5.74 7.34 5.96
N LEU A 103 -4.46 7.30 6.30
CA LEU A 103 -3.53 6.30 5.78
C LEU A 103 -2.72 5.66 6.91
N PHE A 104 -2.16 4.50 6.60
CA PHE A 104 -1.14 3.86 7.42
C PHE A 104 0.16 3.79 6.64
N CYS A 105 1.19 4.44 7.18
CA CYS A 105 2.56 4.38 6.72
C CYS A 105 3.31 3.26 7.47
N PRO A 106 3.92 2.27 6.79
CA PRO A 106 4.70 1.23 7.46
C PRO A 106 5.89 1.73 8.30
N VAL A 107 6.33 2.97 8.11
CA VAL A 107 7.37 3.63 8.92
C VAL A 107 6.76 4.37 10.11
N GLU A 108 5.75 5.20 9.86
CA GLU A 108 5.27 6.21 10.82
C GLU A 108 3.99 5.79 11.56
N GLY A 109 3.26 4.80 11.03
CA GLY A 109 1.97 4.37 11.54
C GLY A 109 0.81 5.14 10.93
N PHE A 110 -0.27 5.32 11.71
CA PHE A 110 -1.46 6.03 11.25
C PHE A 110 -1.21 7.52 11.10
N ARG A 111 -1.66 8.06 9.97
CA ARG A 111 -1.66 9.50 9.70
C ARG A 111 -3.00 9.91 9.12
N THR A 112 -3.39 11.14 9.45
CA THR A 112 -4.46 11.85 8.76
C THR A 112 -3.82 13.08 8.15
N ILE A 113 -3.88 13.17 6.82
CA ILE A 113 -3.30 14.29 6.06
C ILE A 113 -4.39 14.96 5.23
N SER A 114 -4.16 16.21 4.82
CA SER A 114 -5.09 16.84 3.90
C SER A 114 -5.03 16.15 2.54
N LYS A 115 -6.13 16.21 1.79
CA LYS A 115 -6.18 15.68 0.43
C LYS A 115 -5.14 16.36 -0.46
N HIS A 116 -4.90 17.65 -0.25
CA HIS A 116 -3.90 18.43 -0.97
C HIS A 116 -2.49 17.90 -0.73
N ASP A 117 -2.08 17.75 0.54
CA ASP A 117 -0.74 17.25 0.89
C ASP A 117 -0.51 15.84 0.32
N PHE A 118 -1.54 14.99 0.33
CA PHE A 118 -1.43 13.67 -0.28
C PHE A 118 -1.22 13.74 -1.80
N LEU A 119 -1.96 14.61 -2.50
CA LEU A 119 -1.84 14.75 -3.95
C LEU A 119 -0.45 15.25 -4.37
N ASP A 120 0.19 16.06 -3.54
CA ASP A 120 1.55 16.55 -3.77
C ASP A 120 2.60 15.42 -3.64
N GLU A 121 2.35 14.41 -2.80
CA GLU A 121 3.23 13.24 -2.61
C GLU A 121 2.85 12.05 -3.51
N TRP A 122 1.61 11.98 -4.01
CA TRP A 122 1.08 10.79 -4.66
C TRP A 122 1.45 10.68 -6.14
N THR A 123 2.01 9.53 -6.51
CA THR A 123 2.41 9.25 -7.91
C THR A 123 1.25 8.91 -8.86
N GLY A 124 0.01 8.88 -8.37
CA GLY A 124 -1.16 8.38 -9.10
C GLY A 124 -1.29 6.85 -9.12
N LYS A 125 -0.24 6.10 -8.76
CA LYS A 125 -0.24 4.63 -8.84
C LYS A 125 -0.85 4.01 -7.60
N VAL A 126 -1.78 3.07 -7.82
CA VAL A 126 -2.46 2.31 -6.76
C VAL A 126 -2.57 0.83 -7.09
N LEU A 127 -2.68 0.02 -6.05
CA LEU A 127 -3.08 -1.38 -6.13
C LEU A 127 -4.33 -1.56 -5.27
N MET A 128 -5.46 -1.89 -5.91
CA MET A 128 -6.74 -2.03 -5.23
C MET A 128 -7.47 -3.32 -5.65
N SER A 129 -8.40 -3.76 -4.81
CA SER A 129 -9.17 -4.98 -5.06
C SER A 129 -10.09 -4.83 -6.27
N THR A 130 -10.15 -5.86 -7.10
CA THR A 130 -11.18 -6.03 -8.12
C THR A 130 -12.15 -7.07 -7.59
N LEU A 131 -13.31 -6.62 -7.09
CA LEU A 131 -14.44 -7.51 -6.80
C LEU A 131 -14.91 -8.20 -8.08
#